data_AF-A0ABC9TST5-F1
#
_entry.id   AF-A0ABC9TST5-F1
#
_cell.length_a   1.000
_cell.length_b   1.000
_cell.length_c   1.000
_cell.angle_alpha   90.00
_cell.angle_beta   90.00
_cell.angle_gamma   90.00
#
_symmetry.space_group_name_H-M   'P 1'
#
loop_
_entity.id
_entity.type
_entity.pdbx_description
1 polymer ?
#
loop_
_entity_poly.entity_id
_entity_poly.type
_entity_poly.pdbx_seq_one_letter_code
_entity_poly.pdbx_strand_id
1 'polypeptide(L)'
;MNDNVSEFHTQLKDLLIKYSDLFKELGAVEQLKYQGAKAFDLHALNTAMKEEQVLIMTLRGYEQKRILLFKALNLPERTPLSQLEQILSPAVRREFSDYTKQLLSSYCFFLSIYEKTHNILEMNARLLDRHIQDLDKRTTLGRPYKQDGSSEIQSFHRMKNIQI
;
A
#
# COMPACT_ATOMS: atom_id res chain seq x y z
N MET A 1 12.15 -43.51 -0.52
CA MET A 1 10.84 -42.87 -0.82
C MET A 1 10.40 -41.87 0.26
N ASN A 2 10.80 -42.02 1.53
CA ASN A 2 10.45 -41.07 2.60
C ASN A 2 11.25 -39.76 2.60
N ASP A 3 12.48 -39.74 2.09
CA ASP A 3 13.36 -38.55 2.18
C ASP A 3 12.82 -37.36 1.38
N ASN A 4 12.22 -37.63 0.22
CA ASN A 4 11.70 -36.59 -0.67
C ASN A 4 10.51 -35.85 -0.04
N VAL A 5 9.62 -36.57 0.65
CA VAL A 5 8.46 -35.97 1.35
C VAL A 5 8.92 -35.11 2.52
N SER A 6 9.91 -35.58 3.28
CA SER A 6 10.48 -34.81 4.41
C SER A 6 11.19 -33.54 3.93
N GLU A 7 11.88 -33.60 2.79
CA GLU A 7 12.52 -32.44 2.19
C GLU A 7 11.49 -31.39 1.76
N PHE A 8 10.38 -31.80 1.12
CA PHE A 8 9.33 -30.88 0.71
C PHE A 8 8.61 -30.23 1.89
N HIS A 9 8.34 -30.96 2.97
CA HIS A 9 7.79 -30.36 4.19
C HIS A 9 8.74 -29.30 4.77
N THR A 10 10.05 -29.59 4.77
CA THR A 10 11.06 -28.61 5.20
C THR A 10 11.01 -27.35 4.33
N GLN A 11 10.97 -27.50 3.01
CA GLN A 11 10.88 -26.36 2.08
C GLN A 11 9.58 -25.56 2.24
N LEU A 12 8.45 -26.23 2.45
CA LEU A 12 7.15 -25.58 2.68
C LEU A 12 7.17 -24.78 3.98
N LYS A 13 7.72 -25.37 5.05
CA LYS A 13 7.85 -24.72 6.35
C LYS A 13 8.71 -23.46 6.24
N ASP A 14 9.89 -23.57 5.62
CA ASP A 14 10.78 -22.43 5.39
C ASP A 14 10.10 -21.33 4.58
N LEU A 15 9.28 -21.70 3.60
CA LEU A 15 8.55 -20.75 2.79
C LEU A 15 7.48 -20.01 3.61
N LEU A 16 6.73 -20.70 4.47
CA LEU A 16 5.73 -20.07 5.35
C LEU A 16 6.36 -19.11 6.36
N ILE A 17 7.52 -19.47 6.91
CA ILE A 17 8.31 -18.58 7.79
C ILE A 17 8.70 -17.32 7.02
N LYS A 18 9.29 -17.49 5.83
CA LYS A 18 9.70 -16.37 4.96
C LYS A 18 8.54 -15.45 4.58
N TYR A 19 7.36 -16.00 4.25
CA TYR A 19 6.18 -15.16 4.01
C TYR A 19 5.76 -14.39 5.27
N SER A 20 5.77 -15.05 6.44
CA SER A 20 5.39 -14.41 7.70
C SER A 20 6.30 -13.22 8.02
N ASP A 21 7.61 -13.41 7.90
CA ASP A 21 8.59 -12.36 8.16
C ASP A 21 8.51 -11.24 7.13
N LEU A 22 8.34 -11.58 5.85
CA LEU A 22 8.13 -10.58 4.80
C LEU A 22 6.89 -9.72 5.05
N PHE A 23 5.77 -10.29 5.52
CA PHE A 23 4.59 -9.50 5.85
C PHE A 23 4.78 -8.63 7.10
N LYS A 24 5.58 -9.05 8.08
CA LYS A 24 5.97 -8.16 9.19
C LYS A 24 6.79 -6.98 8.71
N GLU A 25 7.76 -7.22 7.83
CA GLU A 25 8.59 -6.18 7.22
C GLU A 25 7.74 -5.22 6.37
N LEU A 26 6.86 -5.75 5.51
CA LEU A 26 5.90 -4.94 4.75
C LEU A 26 5.02 -4.09 5.67
N GLY A 27 4.53 -4.66 6.79
CA GLY A 27 3.75 -3.91 7.78
C GLY A 27 4.55 -2.78 8.43
N ALA A 28 5.84 -2.99 8.72
CA ALA A 28 6.71 -1.97 9.27
C ALA A 28 6.99 -0.84 8.27
N VAL A 29 7.29 -1.18 7.01
CA VAL A 29 7.48 -0.19 5.94
C VAL A 29 6.18 0.58 5.67
N GLU A 30 5.04 -0.11 5.68
CA GLU A 30 3.73 0.56 5.56
C GLU A 30 3.46 1.55 6.69
N GLN A 31 3.86 1.21 7.91
CA GLN A 31 3.74 2.13 9.03
C GLN A 31 4.60 3.38 8.81
N LEU A 32 5.83 3.24 8.29
CA LEU A 32 6.68 4.38 7.91
C LEU A 32 6.03 5.21 6.80
N LYS A 33 5.45 4.56 5.79
CA LYS A 33 4.73 5.20 4.69
C LYS A 33 3.53 6.01 5.20
N TYR A 34 2.76 5.45 6.14
CA TYR A 34 1.67 6.15 6.83
C TYR A 34 2.16 7.39 7.59
N GLN A 35 3.25 7.30 8.36
CA GLN A 35 3.77 8.44 9.11
C GLN A 35 4.27 9.55 8.17
N GLY A 36 4.99 9.20 7.11
CA GLY A 36 5.44 10.15 6.09
C GLY A 36 4.26 10.86 5.41
N ALA A 37 3.23 10.10 5.02
CA ALA A 37 2.01 10.65 4.43
C ALA A 37 1.28 11.60 5.40
N LYS A 38 1.16 11.22 6.67
CA LYS A 38 0.50 12.02 7.70
C LYS A 38 1.26 13.33 7.99
N ALA A 39 2.59 13.29 7.93
CA ALA A 39 3.45 14.46 8.15
C ALA A 39 3.65 15.32 6.88
N PHE A 40 3.09 14.92 5.74
CA PHE A 40 3.41 15.50 4.42
C PHE A 40 4.92 15.50 4.10
N ASP A 41 5.67 14.56 4.67
CA ASP A 41 7.09 14.38 4.42
C ASP A 41 7.28 13.51 3.17
N LEU A 42 7.49 14.17 2.03
CA LEU A 42 7.70 13.51 0.75
C LEU A 42 8.99 12.68 0.70
N HIS A 43 10.02 13.05 1.46
CA HIS A 43 11.28 12.32 1.47
C HIS A 43 11.13 11.00 2.22
N ALA A 44 10.52 11.03 3.41
CA ALA A 44 10.20 9.84 4.18
C ALA A 44 9.24 8.92 3.40
N LEU A 45 8.20 9.50 2.79
CA LEU A 45 7.23 8.76 1.97
C LEU A 45 7.92 8.03 0.80
N ASN A 46 8.76 8.72 0.04
CA ASN A 46 9.46 8.14 -1.11
C ASN A 46 10.46 7.05 -0.69
N THR A 47 11.11 7.21 0.47
CA THR A 47 12.03 6.19 1.00
C THR A 47 11.27 4.92 1.35
N ALA A 48 10.17 5.03 2.09
CA ALA A 48 9.32 3.88 2.42
C ALA A 48 8.76 3.19 1.16
N MET A 49 8.33 3.94 0.14
CA MET A 49 7.84 3.35 -1.11
C MET A 49 8.92 2.55 -1.86
N LYS A 50 10.18 2.98 -1.82
CA LYS A 50 11.29 2.24 -2.44
C LYS A 50 11.57 0.92 -1.71
N GLU A 51 11.57 0.96 -0.38
CA GLU A 51 11.72 -0.24 0.44
C GLU A 51 10.58 -1.23 0.21
N GLU A 52 9.34 -0.74 0.17
CA GLU A 52 8.16 -1.55 -0.16
C GLU A 52 8.32 -2.24 -1.51
N GLN A 53 8.81 -1.52 -2.53
CA GLN A 53 9.01 -2.09 -3.86
C GLN A 53 10.02 -3.24 -3.86
N VAL A 54 11.08 -3.17 -3.05
CA VAL A 54 12.05 -4.27 -2.88
C VAL A 54 11.39 -5.48 -2.22
N LEU A 55 10.55 -5.26 -1.22
CA LEU A 55 9.81 -6.33 -0.53
C LEU A 55 8.76 -6.98 -1.46
N ILE A 56 8.08 -6.21 -2.31
CA ILE A 56 7.15 -6.73 -3.32
C ILE A 56 7.87 -7.61 -4.35
N MET A 57 9.08 -7.23 -4.77
CA MET A 57 9.90 -8.08 -5.64
C MET A 57 10.25 -9.40 -4.95
N THR A 58 10.59 -9.35 -3.67
CA THR A 58 10.86 -10.55 -2.86
C THR A 58 9.61 -11.44 -2.75
N LEU A 59 8.43 -10.85 -2.52
CA LEU A 59 7.15 -11.55 -2.47
C LEU A 59 6.87 -12.32 -3.77
N ARG A 60 7.11 -11.69 -4.93
CA ARG A 60 6.97 -12.35 -6.23
C ARG A 60 7.91 -13.55 -6.39
N GLY A 61 9.14 -13.43 -5.88
CA GLY A 61 10.08 -14.55 -5.85
C GLY A 61 9.61 -15.72 -4.98
N TYR A 62 8.99 -15.43 -3.83
CA TYR A 62 8.40 -16.47 -2.97
C TYR A 62 7.19 -17.12 -3.61
N GLU A 63 6.35 -16.34 -4.31
CA GLU A 63 5.20 -16.85 -5.03
C GLU A 63 5.60 -17.85 -6.13
N GLN A 64 6.66 -17.54 -6.89
CA GLN A 64 7.23 -18.46 -7.86
C GLN A 64 7.71 -19.76 -7.21
N LYS A 65 8.40 -19.67 -6.06
CA LYS A 65 8.83 -20.86 -5.30
C LYS A 65 7.65 -21.68 -4.81
N ARG A 66 6.57 -21.03 -4.33
CA ARG A 66 5.35 -21.73 -3.90
C ARG A 66 4.75 -22.53 -5.05
N ILE A 67 4.61 -21.92 -6.23
CA ILE A 67 4.05 -22.57 -7.42
C ILE A 67 4.87 -23.82 -7.79
N LEU A 68 6.20 -23.70 -7.84
CA LEU A 68 7.08 -24.83 -8.15
C LEU A 68 6.97 -25.95 -7.11
N LEU A 69 6.92 -25.59 -5.82
CA LEU A 69 6.78 -26.53 -4.72
C LEU A 69 5.43 -27.26 -4.77
N PHE A 70 4.34 -26.55 -5.04
CA PHE A 70 3.00 -27.13 -5.12
C PHE A 70 2.90 -28.08 -6.32
N LYS A 71 3.49 -27.70 -7.46
CA LYS A 71 3.60 -28.57 -8.62
C LYS A 71 4.35 -29.87 -8.31
N ALA A 72 5.48 -29.79 -7.60
CA ALA A 72 6.27 -30.97 -7.20
C ALA A 72 5.50 -31.91 -6.27
N LEU A 73 4.57 -31.36 -5.46
CA LEU A 73 3.69 -32.11 -4.56
C LEU A 73 2.39 -32.60 -5.21
N ASN A 74 2.20 -32.39 -6.52
CA ASN A 74 0.94 -32.64 -7.23
C ASN A 74 -0.26 -31.91 -6.59
N LEU A 75 0.00 -30.75 -5.96
CA LEU A 75 -1.02 -29.85 -5.44
C LEU A 75 -1.40 -28.83 -6.51
N PRO A 76 -2.66 -28.34 -6.53
CA PRO A 76 -3.04 -27.29 -7.46
C PRO A 76 -2.21 -26.02 -7.23
N GLU A 77 -1.49 -25.56 -8.26
CA GLU A 77 -0.55 -24.42 -8.17
C GLU A 77 -1.21 -23.12 -7.67
N ARG A 78 -2.51 -22.97 -7.95
CA ARG A 78 -3.31 -21.79 -7.59
C ARG A 78 -3.95 -21.89 -6.20
N THR A 79 -3.68 -22.93 -5.43
CA THR A 79 -4.26 -23.04 -4.08
C THR A 79 -3.72 -21.92 -3.20
N PRO A 80 -4.60 -21.07 -2.63
CA PRO A 80 -4.19 -20.05 -1.67
C PRO A 80 -3.57 -20.68 -0.42
N LEU A 81 -2.58 -20.01 0.18
CA LEU A 81 -2.00 -20.46 1.44
C LEU A 81 -3.02 -20.53 2.59
N SER A 82 -4.09 -19.74 2.52
CA SER A 82 -5.22 -19.82 3.47
C SER A 82 -6.00 -21.13 3.40
N GLN A 83 -5.92 -21.84 2.27
CA GLN A 83 -6.56 -23.16 2.07
C GLN A 83 -5.58 -24.31 2.27
N LEU A 84 -4.32 -24.04 2.61
CA LEU A 84 -3.26 -25.04 2.75
C LEU A 84 -3.62 -26.13 3.78
N GLU A 85 -4.19 -25.76 4.92
CA GLU A 85 -4.57 -26.75 5.93
C GLU A 85 -5.63 -27.74 5.42
N GLN A 86 -6.51 -27.32 4.49
CA GLN A 86 -7.59 -28.16 3.98
C GLN A 86 -7.08 -29.27 3.05
N ILE A 87 -5.96 -29.02 2.36
CA ILE A 87 -5.35 -29.97 1.42
C ILE A 87 -4.29 -30.87 2.07
N LEU A 88 -3.76 -30.49 3.23
CA LEU A 88 -2.76 -31.27 3.95
C LEU A 88 -3.39 -32.43 4.73
N SER A 89 -2.65 -33.54 4.84
CA SER A 89 -3.05 -34.69 5.66
C SER A 89 -3.11 -34.32 7.15
N PRO A 90 -3.91 -35.02 7.99
CA PRO A 90 -4.09 -34.64 9.40
C PRO A 90 -2.80 -34.59 10.23
N ALA A 91 -1.82 -35.45 9.91
CA ALA A 91 -0.53 -35.49 10.59
C ALA A 91 0.30 -34.23 10.29
N VAL A 92 0.38 -33.87 9.01
CA VAL A 92 1.13 -32.69 8.54
C VAL A 92 0.41 -31.40 8.95
N ARG A 93 -0.93 -31.37 8.94
CA ARG A 93 -1.70 -30.20 9.38
C ARG A 93 -1.32 -29.74 10.78
N ARG A 94 -1.14 -30.66 11.74
CA ARG A 94 -0.74 -30.29 13.12
C ARG A 94 0.64 -29.66 13.17
N GLU A 95 1.59 -30.21 12.42
CA GLU A 95 2.95 -29.68 12.33
C GLU A 95 2.97 -28.26 11.74
N PHE A 96 2.08 -27.98 10.78
CA PHE A 96 2.08 -26.72 10.04
C PHE A 96 1.17 -25.63 10.64
N SER A 97 0.29 -25.99 11.57
CA SER A 97 -0.76 -25.10 12.09
C SER A 97 -0.22 -23.81 12.72
N ASP A 98 0.94 -23.86 13.38
CA ASP A 98 1.51 -22.66 14.00
C ASP A 98 2.08 -21.70 12.96
N TYR A 99 2.70 -22.22 11.89
CA TYR A 99 3.24 -21.41 10.80
C TYR A 99 2.14 -20.76 9.97
N THR A 100 1.04 -21.47 9.69
CA THR A 100 -0.12 -20.93 8.96
C THR A 100 -0.81 -19.83 9.75
N LYS A 101 -0.97 -20.01 11.08
CA LYS A 101 -1.50 -18.97 11.97
C LYS A 101 -0.60 -17.76 12.04
N GLN A 102 0.72 -17.94 12.15
CA GLN A 102 1.68 -16.85 12.18
C GLN A 102 1.66 -16.04 10.88
N LEU A 103 1.58 -16.74 9.74
CA LEU A 103 1.45 -16.12 8.44
C LEU A 103 0.17 -15.28 8.34
N LEU A 104 -0.97 -15.88 8.70
CA LEU A 104 -2.25 -15.18 8.67
C LEU A 104 -2.24 -13.94 9.58
N SER A 105 -1.71 -14.07 10.79
CA SER A 105 -1.57 -12.95 11.73
C SER A 105 -0.71 -11.82 11.16
N SER A 106 0.45 -12.14 10.58
CA SER A 106 1.37 -11.15 9.98
C SER A 106 0.73 -10.46 8.77
N TYR A 107 0.02 -11.23 7.93
CA TYR A 107 -0.73 -10.70 6.80
C TYR A 107 -1.86 -9.76 7.23
N CYS A 108 -2.67 -10.16 8.21
CA CYS A 108 -3.75 -9.31 8.75
C CYS A 108 -3.21 -8.03 9.39
N PHE A 109 -2.08 -8.11 10.10
CA PHE A 109 -1.40 -6.93 10.62
C PHE A 109 -0.99 -5.98 9.50
N PHE A 110 -0.26 -6.47 8.49
CA PHE A 110 0.12 -5.69 7.31
C PHE A 110 -1.09 -5.03 6.65
N LEU A 111 -2.14 -5.80 6.36
CA LEU A 111 -3.34 -5.30 5.69
C LEU A 111 -4.01 -4.16 6.47
N SER A 112 -4.07 -4.28 7.80
CA SER A 112 -4.65 -3.25 8.66
C SER A 112 -3.89 -1.91 8.63
N ILE A 113 -2.57 -1.95 8.37
CA ILE A 113 -1.76 -0.74 8.22
C ILE A 113 -1.87 -0.22 6.81
N TYR A 114 -1.76 -1.09 5.80
CA TYR A 114 -1.94 -0.76 4.39
C TYR A 114 -3.25 0.02 4.15
N GLU A 115 -4.37 -0.43 4.71
CA GLU A 115 -5.66 0.26 4.58
C GLU A 115 -5.63 1.68 5.18
N LYS A 116 -4.97 1.85 6.33
CA LYS A 116 -4.80 3.19 6.95
C LYS A 116 -3.91 4.09 6.10
N THR A 117 -2.81 3.56 5.57
CA THR A 117 -1.92 4.28 4.65
C THR A 117 -2.64 4.69 3.37
N HIS A 118 -3.43 3.78 2.80
CA HIS A 118 -4.21 4.04 1.60
C HIS A 118 -5.20 5.19 1.82
N ASN A 119 -5.95 5.15 2.93
CA ASN A 119 -6.95 6.17 3.25
C ASN A 119 -6.33 7.56 3.44
N ILE A 120 -5.17 7.67 4.11
CA ILE A 120 -4.53 8.98 4.30
C ILE A 120 -3.94 9.52 2.99
N LEU A 121 -3.35 8.66 2.16
CA LEU A 121 -2.83 9.05 0.85
C LEU A 121 -3.96 9.52 -0.09
N GLU A 122 -5.08 8.80 -0.09
CA GLU A 122 -6.26 9.20 -0.85
C GLU A 122 -6.83 10.54 -0.36
N MET A 123 -6.93 10.74 0.96
CA MET A 123 -7.35 12.01 1.52
C MET A 123 -6.41 13.16 1.11
N ASN A 124 -5.10 12.95 1.20
CA ASN A 124 -4.09 13.93 0.81
C ASN A 124 -4.21 14.28 -0.69
N ALA A 125 -4.41 13.29 -1.56
CA ALA A 125 -4.63 13.51 -2.99
C ALA A 125 -5.88 14.37 -3.24
N ARG A 126 -7.01 14.02 -2.63
CA ARG A 126 -8.26 14.80 -2.74
C ARG A 126 -8.12 16.23 -2.20
N LEU A 127 -7.30 16.46 -1.16
CA LEU A 127 -7.00 17.79 -0.65
C LEU A 127 -6.21 18.62 -1.67
N LEU A 128 -5.18 18.03 -2.28
CA LEU A 128 -4.40 18.67 -3.34
C LEU A 128 -5.27 19.01 -4.55
N ASP A 129 -6.13 18.09 -4.99
CA ASP A 129 -7.05 18.33 -6.12
C ASP A 129 -7.98 19.50 -5.85
N ARG A 130 -8.54 19.60 -4.63
CA ARG A 130 -9.38 20.75 -4.24
C ARG A 130 -8.59 22.06 -4.25
N HIS A 131 -7.37 22.07 -3.73
CA HIS A 131 -6.54 23.26 -3.74
C HIS A 131 -6.16 23.71 -5.16
N ILE A 132 -5.86 22.77 -6.06
CA ILE A 132 -5.61 23.07 -7.47
C ILE A 132 -6.86 23.70 -8.11
N GLN A 133 -8.04 23.11 -7.91
CA GLN A 133 -9.29 23.67 -8.43
C GLN A 133 -9.59 25.08 -7.91
N ASP A 134 -9.30 25.35 -6.63
CA ASP A 134 -9.51 26.67 -6.04
C ASP A 134 -8.52 27.71 -6.59
N LEU A 135 -7.26 27.33 -6.83
CA LEU A 135 -6.28 28.18 -7.49
C LEU A 135 -6.67 28.50 -8.94
N ASP A 136 -7.19 27.51 -9.68
CA ASP A 136 -7.69 27.70 -11.03
C ASP A 136 -8.89 28.67 -11.07
N LYS A 137 -9.85 28.51 -10.14
CA LYS A 137 -10.98 29.44 -10.01
C LYS A 137 -10.52 30.86 -9.70
N ARG A 138 -9.53 31.03 -8.82
CA ARG A 138 -8.97 32.36 -8.50
C ARG A 138 -8.22 32.97 -9.68
N THR A 139 -7.52 32.15 -10.46
CA THR A 139 -6.77 32.60 -11.65
C THR A 139 -7.71 32.98 -12.80
N THR A 140 -8.86 32.31 -12.92
CA THR A 140 -9.90 32.60 -13.92
C THR A 140 -10.81 33.76 -13.53
N LEU A 141 -11.16 33.91 -12.25
CA LEU A 141 -11.93 35.04 -11.72
C LEU A 141 -11.07 36.30 -11.47
N GLY A 142 -9.75 36.14 -11.32
CA GLY A 142 -8.79 37.20 -11.01
C GLY A 142 -8.07 37.78 -12.23
N ARG A 143 -8.56 37.59 -13.45
CA ARG A 143 -8.09 38.38 -14.61
C ARG A 143 -8.83 39.72 -14.64
N PRO A 144 -8.19 40.86 -14.27
CA PRO A 144 -8.81 42.18 -14.43
C PRO A 144 -8.92 42.63 -15.90
N TYR A 145 -8.39 41.83 -16.83
CA TYR A 145 -8.43 42.09 -18.26
C TYR A 145 -9.11 40.93 -18.98
N LYS A 146 -10.10 41.27 -19.80
CA LYS A 146 -10.64 40.37 -20.82
C LYS A 146 -9.54 40.04 -21.84
N GLN A 147 -9.71 38.94 -22.57
CA GLN A 147 -8.72 38.44 -23.54
C GLN A 147 -8.49 39.40 -24.73
N ASP A 148 -9.30 40.43 -24.85
CA ASP A 148 -9.20 41.56 -25.79
C ASP A 148 -8.47 42.79 -25.21
N GLY A 149 -7.96 42.72 -23.98
CA GLY A 149 -7.25 43.81 -23.31
C GLY A 149 -8.15 44.85 -22.63
N SER A 150 -9.47 44.69 -22.61
CA SER A 150 -10.38 45.61 -21.93
C SER A 150 -10.51 45.30 -20.43
N SER A 151 -10.42 46.34 -19.59
CA SER A 151 -10.58 46.25 -18.13
C SER A 151 -12.00 46.64 -17.71
N GLU A 152 -12.73 45.74 -17.05
CA GLU A 152 -13.92 46.10 -16.29
C GLU A 152 -13.49 46.71 -14.94
N ILE A 153 -13.07 47.97 -14.97
CA ILE A 153 -12.92 48.74 -13.75
C ILE A 153 -14.33 49.05 -13.27
N GLN A 154 -14.83 48.34 -12.26
CA GLN A 154 -15.94 48.83 -11.47
C GLN A 154 -15.54 50.17 -10.88
N SER A 155 -16.20 51.22 -11.35
CA SER A 155 -15.95 52.59 -10.99
C SER A 155 -16.26 52.80 -9.50
N PHE A 156 -15.26 52.67 -8.63
CA PHE A 156 -15.36 53.16 -7.25
C PHE A 156 -15.59 54.68 -7.30
N HIS A 157 -16.86 55.09 -7.21
CA HIS A 157 -17.26 56.48 -7.16
C HIS A 157 -16.70 57.12 -5.87
N ARG A 158 -15.65 57.89 -6.09
CA ARG A 158 -15.17 59.06 -5.35
C ARG A 158 -16.18 59.64 -4.35
N MET A 159 -16.11 59.26 -3.06
CA MET A 159 -16.59 60.11 -1.98
C MET A 159 -15.50 61.13 -1.62
N LYS A 160 -15.46 62.23 -2.37
CA LYS A 160 -14.98 63.51 -1.86
C LYS A 160 -16.20 64.41 -1.78
N ASN A 161 -16.63 64.73 -0.56
CA ASN A 161 -17.11 66.05 -0.13
C ASN A 161 -17.61 65.95 1.31
N ILE A 162 -16.69 66.19 2.26
CA ILE A 162 -17.04 66.84 3.53
C ILE A 162 -16.32 68.18 3.47
N GLN A 163 -17.08 69.24 3.21
CA GLN A 163 -16.73 70.60 3.59
C GLN A 163 -17.61 70.96 4.79
N ILE A 164 -16.96 71.65 5.72
CA ILE A 164 -17.36 72.11 7.06
C ILE A 164 -18.86 72.44 7.18
#